data_AF-A0A8S3JMZ1-F1
#
_entry.id   AF-A0A8S3JMZ1-F1
#
_cell.length_a   1.000
_cell.length_b   1.000
_cell.length_c   1.000
_cell.angle_alpha   90.00
_cell.angle_beta   90.00
_cell.angle_gamma   90.00
#
_symmetry.space_group_name_H-M   'P 1'
#
loop_
_entity.id
_entity.type
_entity.pdbx_description
1 polymer ?
#
loop_
_entity_poly.entity_id
_entity_poly.type
_entity_poly.pdbx_seq_one_letter_code
_entity_poly.pdbx_strand_id
1 'polypeptide(L)'
;EQALASFHQALNIRENFLPDSESSVAEVHYEIGNLYFKMDQSDQALEHLCRCLELEQKSLPENHVDIAQSSNSIIAAIQSIGLYNEALVFVEKALTQRDSR
;
A
#
# COMPACT_ATOMS: atom_id res chain seq x y z
N GLU A 1 0.31 5.67 18.32
CA GLU A 1 1.22 4.58 18.73
C GLU A 1 0.54 3.23 18.94
N GLN A 2 -0.50 3.10 19.77
CA GLN A 2 -1.15 1.79 19.98
C GLN A 2 -1.75 1.15 18.71
N ALA A 3 -2.36 1.94 17.81
CA ALA A 3 -2.93 1.43 16.56
C ALA A 3 -1.88 0.82 15.61
N LEU A 4 -0.72 1.48 15.45
CA LEU A 4 0.40 0.98 14.64
C LEU A 4 0.91 -0.36 15.16
N ALA A 5 1.11 -0.47 16.47
CA ALA A 5 1.56 -1.70 17.10
C ALA A 5 0.58 -2.87 16.85
N SER A 6 -0.73 -2.61 16.96
CA SER A 6 -1.76 -3.62 16.66
C SER A 6 -1.77 -4.04 15.20
N PHE A 7 -1.60 -3.10 14.25
CA PHE A 7 -1.54 -3.45 12.83
C PHE A 7 -0.27 -4.23 12.45
N HIS A 8 0.90 -3.88 13.00
CA HIS A 8 2.12 -4.67 12.77
C HIS A 8 2.01 -6.09 13.32
N GLN A 9 1.35 -6.28 14.48
CA GLN A 9 1.06 -7.62 14.99
C GLN A 9 0.10 -8.38 14.07
N ALA A 10 -0.95 -7.73 13.57
CA ALA A 10 -1.88 -8.33 12.62
C ALA A 10 -1.19 -8.72 11.31
N LEU A 11 -0.29 -7.86 10.80
CA LEU A 11 0.51 -8.12 9.60
C LEU A 11 1.38 -9.36 9.79
N ASN A 12 2.14 -9.43 10.88
CA ASN A 12 3.00 -10.56 11.19
C ASN A 12 2.23 -11.89 11.28
N ILE A 13 1.00 -11.86 11.81
CA ILE A 13 0.14 -13.06 11.87
C ILE A 13 -0.34 -13.44 10.46
N ARG A 14 -0.83 -12.47 9.68
CA ARG A 14 -1.37 -12.69 8.34
C ARG A 14 -0.31 -13.18 7.36
N GLU A 15 0.92 -12.68 7.43
CA GLU A 15 2.02 -13.10 6.55
C GLU A 15 2.56 -14.50 6.88
N ASN A 16 2.65 -14.86 8.16
CA ASN A 16 3.36 -16.10 8.56
C ASN A 16 2.45 -17.30 8.82
N PHE A 17 1.16 -17.09 9.05
CA PHE A 17 0.27 -18.15 9.54
C PHE A 17 -1.00 -18.37 8.71
N LEU A 18 -1.22 -17.61 7.63
CA LEU A 18 -2.43 -17.72 6.80
C LEU A 18 -2.07 -17.89 5.31
N PRO A 19 -2.39 -19.04 4.68
CA PRO A 19 -1.92 -19.38 3.33
C PRO A 19 -2.60 -18.63 2.17
N ASP A 20 -3.76 -18.00 2.39
CA ASP A 20 -4.52 -17.21 1.37
C ASP A 20 -4.78 -15.77 1.85
N SER A 21 -3.81 -15.19 2.55
CA SER A 21 -4.02 -13.92 3.24
C SER A 21 -3.74 -12.68 2.41
N GLU A 22 -3.35 -12.79 1.13
CA GLU A 22 -2.85 -11.68 0.32
C GLU A 22 -3.76 -10.44 0.35
N SER A 23 -5.07 -10.64 0.17
CA SER A 23 -6.05 -9.55 0.25
C SER A 23 -6.14 -8.96 1.67
N SER A 24 -6.06 -9.80 2.70
CA SER A 24 -6.04 -9.36 4.09
C SER A 24 -4.71 -8.65 4.45
N VAL A 25 -3.58 -9.07 3.88
CA VAL A 25 -2.27 -8.44 4.08
C VAL A 25 -2.27 -7.06 3.41
N ALA A 26 -2.88 -6.95 2.22
CA ALA A 26 -3.08 -5.68 1.53
C ALA A 26 -3.87 -4.68 2.37
N GLU A 27 -4.99 -5.11 2.97
CA GLU A 27 -5.81 -4.28 3.86
C GLU A 27 -5.01 -3.76 5.06
N VAL A 28 -4.19 -4.61 5.70
CA VAL A 28 -3.36 -4.15 6.83
C VAL A 28 -2.29 -3.15 6.38
N HIS A 29 -1.67 -3.38 5.22
CA HIS A 29 -0.73 -2.42 4.64
C HIS A 29 -1.41 -1.08 4.32
N TYR A 30 -2.63 -1.10 3.79
CA TYR A 30 -3.41 0.11 3.51
C TYR A 30 -3.66 0.93 4.79
N GLU A 31 -4.09 0.27 5.87
CA GLU A 31 -4.35 0.93 7.15
C GLU A 31 -3.07 1.50 7.80
N ILE A 32 -1.96 0.76 7.76
CA ILE A 32 -0.67 1.26 8.26
C ILE A 32 -0.23 2.48 7.44
N GLY A 33 -0.34 2.42 6.11
CA GLY A 33 0.03 3.51 5.22
C GLY A 33 -0.78 4.78 5.49
N ASN A 34 -2.10 4.66 5.65
CA ASN A 34 -2.97 5.78 6.02
C ASN A 34 -2.64 6.35 7.40
N LEU A 35 -2.27 5.50 8.36
CA LEU A 35 -1.90 5.96 9.69
C LEU A 35 -0.59 6.75 9.66
N TYR A 36 0.41 6.29 8.90
CA TYR A 36 1.64 7.05 8.67
C TYR A 36 1.38 8.37 7.95
N PHE A 37 0.50 8.38 6.96
CA PHE A 37 0.11 9.62 6.26
C PHE A 37 -0.51 10.64 7.23
N LYS A 38 -1.39 10.19 8.14
CA LYS A 38 -1.98 11.04 9.19
C LYS A 38 -0.96 11.53 10.24
N MET A 39 0.20 10.90 10.31
CA MET A 39 1.31 11.30 11.19
C MET A 39 2.34 12.17 10.47
N ASP A 40 2.03 12.66 9.26
CA ASP A 40 2.93 13.38 8.35
C ASP A 40 4.19 12.59 7.96
N GLN A 41 4.20 11.28 8.20
CA GLN A 41 5.29 10.35 7.88
C GLN A 41 5.09 9.77 6.48
N SER A 42 5.16 10.66 5.49
CA SER A 42 4.71 10.35 4.13
C SER A 42 5.58 9.31 3.41
N ASP A 43 6.88 9.23 3.70
CA ASP A 43 7.77 8.19 3.14
C ASP A 43 7.34 6.77 3.58
N GLN A 44 7.02 6.63 4.87
CA GLN A 44 6.55 5.36 5.44
C GLN A 44 5.13 5.03 4.95
N ALA A 45 4.30 6.05 4.76
CA ALA A 45 2.99 5.89 4.14
C ALA A 45 3.10 5.30 2.74
N LEU A 46 4.01 5.84 1.90
CA LEU A 46 4.24 5.35 0.55
C LEU A 46 4.70 3.90 0.52
N GLU A 47 5.65 3.52 1.37
CA GLU A 47 6.14 2.14 1.43
C GLU A 47 5.00 1.15 1.66
N HIS A 48 4.15 1.43 2.65
CA HIS A 48 3.03 0.56 2.99
C HIS A 48 1.92 0.58 1.93
N LEU A 49 1.56 1.75 1.39
CA LEU A 49 0.53 1.86 0.36
C LEU A 49 0.95 1.20 -0.97
N CYS A 50 2.22 1.32 -1.36
CA CYS A 50 2.76 0.61 -2.53
C CYS A 50 2.69 -0.90 -2.35
N ARG A 51 3.03 -1.40 -1.16
CA ARG A 51 2.94 -2.83 -0.86
C ARG A 51 1.49 -3.35 -0.88
N CYS A 52 0.55 -2.55 -0.41
CA CYS A 52 -0.89 -2.82 -0.54
C CYS A 52 -1.29 -2.94 -2.01
N LEU A 53 -0.93 -1.97 -2.85
CA LEU A 53 -1.25 -1.97 -4.28
C LEU A 53 -0.67 -3.19 -5.01
N GLU A 54 0.57 -3.59 -4.71
CA GLU A 54 1.19 -4.79 -5.29
C GLU A 54 0.41 -6.09 -4.98
N LEU A 55 -0.15 -6.20 -3.77
CA LEU A 55 -0.90 -7.37 -3.33
C LEU A 55 -2.32 -7.36 -3.92
N GLU A 56 -2.97 -6.20 -3.98
CA GLU A 56 -4.25 -6.02 -4.64
C GLU A 56 -4.16 -6.37 -6.13
N GLN A 57 -3.12 -5.92 -6.83
CA GLN A 57 -2.91 -6.23 -8.25
C GLN A 57 -2.68 -7.72 -8.54
N LYS A 58 -2.20 -8.49 -7.56
CA LYS A 58 -2.04 -9.95 -7.69
C LYS A 58 -3.33 -10.71 -7.44
N SER A 59 -4.16 -10.20 -6.53
CA SER A 59 -5.32 -10.93 -5.99
C SER A 59 -6.66 -10.46 -6.56
N LEU A 60 -6.74 -9.26 -7.13
CA LEU A 60 -7.98 -8.62 -7.59
C LEU A 60 -7.97 -8.36 -9.10
N PRO A 61 -9.16 -8.31 -9.74
CA PRO A 61 -9.28 -7.84 -11.12
C PRO A 61 -8.79 -6.41 -11.29
N GLU A 62 -8.27 -6.08 -12.48
CA GLU A 62 -7.64 -4.78 -12.77
C GLU A 62 -8.50 -3.55 -12.47
N ASN A 63 -9.82 -3.65 -12.62
CA ASN A 63 -10.77 -2.57 -12.40
C ASN A 63 -11.39 -2.59 -10.98
N HIS A 64 -10.79 -3.31 -10.04
CA HIS A 64 -11.30 -3.36 -8.67
C HIS A 64 -11.17 -1.98 -8.00
N VAL A 65 -12.19 -1.61 -7.22
CA VAL A 65 -12.25 -0.30 -6.56
C VAL A 65 -11.09 -0.07 -5.58
N ASP A 66 -10.64 -1.14 -4.90
CA ASP A 66 -9.54 -1.07 -3.94
C ASP A 66 -8.23 -0.62 -4.60
N ILE A 67 -7.93 -1.10 -5.81
CA ILE A 67 -6.74 -0.68 -6.60
C ILE A 67 -6.77 0.83 -6.87
N ALA A 68 -7.94 1.37 -7.20
CA ALA A 68 -8.10 2.81 -7.42
C ALA A 68 -7.95 3.59 -6.09
N GLN A 69 -8.46 3.04 -4.99
CA GLN A 69 -8.37 3.66 -3.67
C GLN A 69 -6.93 3.72 -3.16
N SER A 70 -6.19 2.61 -3.21
CA SER A 70 -4.78 2.56 -2.82
C SER A 70 -3.92 3.47 -3.70
N SER A 71 -4.16 3.49 -5.02
CA SER A 71 -3.49 4.41 -5.94
C SER A 71 -3.71 5.89 -5.60
N ASN A 72 -4.95 6.27 -5.26
CA ASN A 72 -5.26 7.64 -4.85
C ASN A 72 -4.56 8.03 -3.54
N SER A 73 -4.50 7.13 -2.56
CA SER A 73 -3.76 7.35 -1.32
C SER A 73 -2.26 7.50 -1.55
N ILE A 74 -1.69 6.73 -2.49
CA ILE A 74 -0.29 6.90 -2.91
C ILE A 74 -0.10 8.30 -3.48
N ILE A 75 -0.93 8.73 -4.44
CA ILE A 75 -0.83 10.08 -5.02
C ILE A 75 -0.87 11.16 -3.93
N ALA A 76 -1.78 11.05 -2.96
CA ALA A 76 -1.86 12.00 -1.86
C ALA A 76 -0.57 12.03 -1.01
N ALA A 77 0.02 10.87 -0.70
CA ALA A 77 1.29 10.78 0.01
C ALA A 77 2.48 11.32 -0.81
N ILE A 78 2.46 11.21 -2.14
CA ILE A 78 3.47 11.84 -3.01
C ILE A 78 3.36 13.36 -2.95
N GLN A 79 2.14 13.88 -3.04
CA GLN A 79 1.87 15.31 -3.02
C GLN A 79 2.34 15.97 -1.72
N SER A 80 2.25 15.28 -0.57
CA SER A 80 2.70 15.81 0.72
C SER A 80 4.22 15.87 0.86
N ILE A 81 4.98 15.00 0.20
CA ILE A 81 6.45 14.99 0.26
C ILE A 81 7.04 16.08 -0.66
N GLY A 82 6.30 16.53 -1.67
CA GLY A 82 6.81 17.45 -2.69
C GLY A 82 7.84 16.81 -3.63
N LEU A 83 8.18 15.54 -3.45
CA LEU A 83 9.03 14.72 -4.31
C LEU A 83 8.20 14.03 -5.40
N TYR A 84 7.44 14.81 -6.16
CA TYR A 84 6.57 14.33 -7.24
C TYR A 84 7.31 13.38 -8.21
N ASN A 85 8.55 13.69 -8.57
CA ASN A 85 9.28 12.96 -9.60
C ASN A 85 9.74 11.56 -9.17
N GLU A 86 10.18 11.37 -7.92
CA GLU A 86 10.71 10.08 -7.47
C GLU A 86 9.60 9.05 -7.26
N ALA A 87 8.46 9.51 -6.76
CA ALA A 87 7.36 8.61 -6.48
C ALA A 87 6.46 8.34 -7.70
N LEU A 88 6.41 9.25 -8.69
CA LEU A 88 5.78 8.97 -9.99
C LEU A 88 6.47 7.80 -10.69
N VAL A 89 7.82 7.77 -10.68
CA VAL A 89 8.62 6.66 -11.22
C VAL A 89 8.32 5.35 -10.50
N PHE A 90 8.00 5.41 -9.20
CA PHE A 90 7.68 4.23 -8.41
C PHE A 90 6.29 3.69 -8.75
N VAL A 91 5.28 4.56 -8.85
CA VAL A 91 3.92 4.20 -9.28
C VAL A 91 3.92 3.68 -10.71
N GLU A 92 4.64 4.33 -11.63
CA GLU A 92 4.80 3.86 -13.00
C GLU A 92 5.45 2.47 -13.04
N LYS A 93 6.48 2.21 -12.24
CA LYS A 93 7.08 0.87 -12.15
C LYS A 93 6.10 -0.18 -11.62
N ALA A 94 5.35 0.14 -10.57
CA ALA A 94 4.37 -0.78 -10.00
C ALA A 94 3.28 -1.14 -11.03
N LEU A 95 2.79 -0.14 -11.78
CA LEU A 95 1.79 -0.35 -12.84
C LEU A 95 2.39 -1.10 -14.05
N THR A 96 3.60 -0.75 -14.49
CA THR A 96 4.25 -1.36 -15.67
C THR A 96 4.61 -2.83 -15.46
N GLN A 97 4.95 -3.24 -14.22
CA GLN A 97 5.22 -4.65 -13.92
C GLN A 97 4.00 -5.56 -14.12
N ARG A 98 2.78 -5.01 -14.04
CA ARG A 98 1.56 -5.76 -14.33
C ARG A 98 1.30 -5.91 -15.83
N ASP A 99 1.54 -4.86 -16.62
CA ASP A 99 1.38 -4.91 -18.09
C ASP A 99 2.34 -5.89 -18.78
N SER A 100 3.44 -6.24 -18.12
CA SER A 100 4.43 -7.20 -18.60
C SER A 100 4.16 -8.68 -18.23
N ARG A 101 3.04 -8.98 -17.56
CA ARG A 101 2.59 -10.35 -17.23
C ARG A 101 1.35 -10.74 -18.03
#